data_AF-A0A1V6G2Z3-F1
#
_entry.id   AF-A0A1V6G2Z3-F1
#
_cell.length_a   1.000
_cell.length_b   1.000
_cell.length_c   1.000
_cell.angle_alpha   90.00
_cell.angle_beta   90.00
_cell.angle_gamma   90.00
#
_symmetry.space_group_name_H-M   'P 1'
#
loop_
_entity.id
_entity.type
_entity.pdbx_description
1 polymer ?
#
loop_
_entity_poly.entity_id
_entity_poly.type
_entity_poly.pdbx_seq_one_letter_code
_entity_poly.pdbx_strand_id
1 'polypeptide(L)'
;MKSEQAIIVNDYIRNSLVSAIGPVVIKNPSGFIATSKVSSDCWIYCNTVGQEDAGVETELSIGHSPVLHQEQVRIKEEIEAKTQDFLRFQASLAKLRGMKSTSELSRQQEMLYEKILDTMENLRKTLSQQNAKSLEITEKIQRTYQGNIYIAGTVHDRTTIHIGMASTTVKGARFKVHFSLKEGQIADAEFVLVPDVKKVLEARE
;
A
#
# COMPACT_ATOMS: atom_id res chain seq x y z
N MET A 1 -14.58 9.70 -2.34
CA MET A 1 -14.25 9.60 -3.77
C MET A 1 -13.14 8.58 -3.95
N LYS A 2 -13.28 7.62 -4.88
CA LYS A 2 -12.25 6.61 -5.18
C LYS A 2 -12.05 6.54 -6.70
N SER A 3 -10.81 6.46 -7.17
CA SER A 3 -10.48 6.35 -8.60
C SER A 3 -9.27 5.44 -8.82
N GLU A 4 -9.32 4.64 -9.89
CA GLU A 4 -8.15 3.88 -10.38
C GLU A 4 -7.20 4.73 -11.22
N GLN A 5 -7.60 5.96 -11.56
CA GLN A 5 -6.82 6.92 -12.34
C GLN A 5 -6.47 8.16 -11.49
N ALA A 6 -5.90 9.17 -12.12
CA ALA A 6 -5.66 10.46 -11.48
C ALA A 6 -6.98 11.10 -11.03
N ILE A 7 -6.95 11.82 -9.91
CA ILE A 7 -8.05 12.69 -9.48
C ILE A 7 -7.57 14.13 -9.61
N ILE A 8 -8.19 14.87 -10.54
CA ILE A 8 -7.94 16.29 -10.74
C ILE A 8 -9.13 17.05 -10.18
N VAL A 9 -8.87 17.92 -9.20
CA VAL A 9 -9.88 18.76 -8.55
C VAL A 9 -9.62 20.21 -8.95
N ASN A 10 -10.62 20.84 -9.56
CA ASN A 10 -10.51 22.21 -10.06
C ASN A 10 -10.71 23.29 -9.00
N ASP A 11 -11.10 22.92 -7.76
CA ASP A 11 -11.38 23.90 -6.70
C ASP A 11 -10.73 23.52 -5.35
N TYR A 12 -11.44 22.81 -4.46
CA TYR A 12 -10.92 22.40 -3.15
C TYR A 12 -11.46 21.04 -2.69
N ILE A 13 -10.81 20.45 -1.69
CA ILE A 13 -11.26 19.22 -1.00
C ILE A 13 -11.50 19.56 0.46
N ARG A 14 -12.75 19.40 0.93
CA ARG A 14 -13.12 19.62 2.33
C ARG A 14 -14.05 18.54 2.85
N ASN A 15 -13.90 18.16 4.12
CA ASN A 15 -14.75 17.18 4.80
C ASN A 15 -14.93 15.88 4.01
N SER A 16 -13.84 15.41 3.38
CA SER A 16 -13.91 14.35 2.37
C SER A 16 -12.86 13.26 2.59
N LEU A 17 -13.20 12.05 2.17
CA LEU A 17 -12.27 10.93 2.01
C LEU A 17 -12.01 10.72 0.51
N VAL A 18 -10.77 10.98 0.06
CA VAL A 18 -10.36 10.90 -1.35
C VAL A 18 -9.23 9.90 -1.49
N SER A 19 -9.35 8.98 -2.44
CA SER A 19 -8.35 7.96 -2.69
C SER A 19 -8.15 7.72 -4.18
N ALA A 20 -6.91 7.74 -4.66
CA ALA A 20 -6.56 7.51 -6.05
C ALA A 20 -5.36 6.58 -6.19
N ILE A 21 -5.37 5.69 -7.17
CA ILE A 21 -4.15 4.97 -7.58
C ILE A 21 -3.22 5.95 -8.32
N GLY A 22 -3.78 6.84 -9.14
CA GLY A 22 -3.04 7.91 -9.80
C GLY A 22 -2.76 9.10 -8.87
N PRO A 23 -2.14 10.18 -9.40
CA PRO A 23 -1.90 11.39 -8.63
C PRO A 23 -3.20 12.11 -8.26
N VAL A 24 -3.19 12.80 -7.12
CA VAL A 24 -4.27 13.70 -6.70
C VAL A 24 -3.79 15.13 -6.83
N VAL A 25 -4.46 15.93 -7.66
CA VAL A 25 -4.00 17.28 -8.02
C VAL A 25 -5.13 18.28 -7.81
N ILE A 26 -4.89 19.28 -6.97
CA ILE A 26 -5.76 20.43 -6.84
C ILE A 26 -5.20 21.53 -7.75
N LYS A 27 -5.88 21.81 -8.86
CA LYS A 27 -5.40 22.76 -9.88
C LYS A 27 -5.56 24.22 -9.47
N ASN A 28 -6.58 24.55 -8.67
CA ASN A 28 -6.85 25.93 -8.27
C ASN A 28 -5.64 26.49 -7.49
N PRO A 29 -5.04 27.63 -7.91
CA PRO A 29 -4.01 28.31 -7.13
C PRO A 29 -4.47 28.73 -5.73
N SER A 30 -5.78 28.95 -5.53
CA SER A 30 -6.38 29.20 -4.21
C SER A 30 -7.02 27.94 -3.60
N GLY A 31 -6.80 26.78 -4.22
CA GLY A 31 -7.36 25.52 -3.80
C GLY A 31 -6.70 24.99 -2.53
N PHE A 32 -7.50 24.33 -1.69
CA PHE A 32 -7.05 23.82 -0.41
C PHE A 32 -7.58 22.41 -0.12
N ILE A 33 -6.87 21.70 0.76
CA ILE A 33 -7.34 20.46 1.38
C ILE A 33 -7.54 20.75 2.87
N ALA A 34 -8.76 20.61 3.39
CA ALA A 34 -9.05 20.84 4.80
C ALA A 34 -9.96 19.78 5.40
N THR A 35 -9.71 19.36 6.64
CA THR A 35 -10.55 18.42 7.39
C THR A 35 -10.86 17.16 6.56
N SER A 36 -9.84 16.67 5.84
CA SER A 36 -10.01 15.62 4.84
C SER A 36 -8.89 14.60 4.96
N LYS A 37 -9.17 13.38 4.50
CA LYS A 37 -8.16 12.33 4.34
C LYS A 37 -7.97 12.09 2.85
N VAL A 38 -6.78 12.40 2.34
CA VAL A 38 -6.45 12.29 0.92
C VAL A 38 -5.31 11.30 0.74
N SER A 39 -5.53 10.24 -0.03
CA SER A 39 -4.53 9.22 -0.31
C SER A 39 -4.24 9.08 -1.80
N SER A 40 -2.98 8.92 -2.18
CA SER A 40 -2.55 8.59 -3.54
C SER A 40 -1.48 7.49 -3.53
N ASP A 41 -1.42 6.64 -4.56
CA ASP A 41 -0.32 5.69 -4.74
C ASP A 41 0.87 6.30 -5.54
N CYS A 42 0.78 7.56 -5.96
CA CYS A 42 1.80 8.26 -6.75
C CYS A 42 2.32 9.53 -6.07
N TRP A 43 1.60 10.64 -6.20
CA TRP A 43 1.96 11.93 -5.62
C TRP A 43 0.71 12.80 -5.42
N ILE A 44 0.79 13.74 -4.48
CA ILE A 44 -0.28 14.71 -4.19
C ILE A 44 0.27 16.11 -4.47
N TYR A 45 -0.53 16.94 -5.13
CA TYR A 45 -0.25 18.37 -5.30
C TYR A 45 -1.42 19.23 -4.85
N CYS A 46 -1.12 20.27 -4.08
CA CYS A 46 -2.08 21.28 -3.63
C CYS A 46 -1.37 22.60 -3.34
N ASN A 47 -2.10 23.71 -3.39
CA ASN A 47 -1.56 24.98 -2.91
C ASN A 47 -1.57 25.05 -1.38
N THR A 48 -2.71 24.80 -0.74
CA THR A 48 -2.87 24.92 0.72
C THR A 48 -3.37 23.63 1.37
N VAL A 49 -2.85 23.28 2.55
CA VAL A 49 -3.27 22.11 3.33
C VAL A 49 -3.52 22.49 4.78
N GLY A 50 -4.64 22.01 5.33
CA GLY A 50 -5.08 22.33 6.67
C GLY A 50 -5.71 23.71 6.76
N GLN A 51 -6.13 24.07 7.98
CA GLN A 51 -6.62 25.41 8.35
C GLN A 51 -6.20 25.69 9.80
N GLU A 52 -5.90 26.94 10.13
CA GLU A 52 -5.45 27.35 11.46
C GLU A 52 -6.52 27.11 12.56
N ASP A 53 -7.79 27.30 12.20
CA ASP A 53 -8.93 27.21 13.13
C ASP A 53 -9.70 25.88 13.08
N ALA A 54 -9.24 24.91 12.28
CA ALA A 54 -9.92 23.63 12.19
C ALA A 54 -9.57 22.74 13.39
N GLY A 55 -10.58 22.40 14.21
CA GLY A 55 -10.45 21.43 15.29
C GLY A 55 -10.28 19.97 14.83
N VAL A 56 -10.23 19.73 13.51
CA VAL A 56 -10.14 18.40 12.90
C VAL A 56 -8.93 18.34 11.97
N GLU A 57 -8.11 17.31 12.18
CA GLU A 57 -6.86 17.11 11.46
C GLU A 57 -7.07 16.81 9.97
N THR A 58 -6.10 17.21 9.15
CA THR A 58 -6.02 16.87 7.72
C THR A 58 -4.92 15.85 7.53
N GLU A 59 -5.21 14.77 6.80
CA GLU A 59 -4.30 13.66 6.61
C GLU A 59 -3.99 13.51 5.11
N LEU A 60 -2.70 13.57 4.75
CA LEU A 60 -2.23 13.29 3.40
C LEU A 60 -1.37 12.04 3.40
N SER A 61 -1.70 11.08 2.53
CA SER A 61 -1.11 9.75 2.57
C SER A 61 -0.63 9.33 1.18
N ILE A 62 0.67 9.13 0.99
CA ILE A 62 1.21 8.51 -0.23
C ILE A 62 1.62 7.08 0.02
N GLY A 63 1.16 6.18 -0.84
CA GLY A 63 1.55 4.78 -0.83
C GLY A 63 1.23 4.00 0.44
N HIS A 64 0.46 4.64 1.31
CA HIS A 64 -0.29 4.00 2.34
C HIS A 64 -1.63 3.65 1.72
N SER A 65 -1.69 2.51 1.02
CA SER A 65 -2.95 1.86 0.71
C SER A 65 -3.22 0.87 1.83
N PRO A 66 -4.13 1.20 2.79
CA PRO A 66 -4.52 0.26 3.84
C PRO A 66 -5.00 -1.07 3.25
N VAL A 67 -5.61 -1.00 2.05
CA VAL A 67 -6.12 -2.18 1.33
C VAL A 67 -4.98 -3.07 0.84
N LEU A 68 -3.93 -2.52 0.22
CA LEU A 68 -2.78 -3.32 -0.23
C LEU A 68 -1.99 -3.88 0.94
N HIS A 69 -1.84 -3.10 2.03
CA HIS A 69 -1.19 -3.58 3.25
C HIS A 69 -1.99 -4.71 3.91
N GLN A 70 -3.31 -4.56 4.04
CA GLN A 70 -4.19 -5.59 4.59
C GLN A 70 -4.21 -6.85 3.73
N GLU A 71 -4.19 -6.70 2.40
CA GLU A 71 -4.06 -7.83 1.47
C GLU A 71 -2.72 -8.54 1.63
N GLN A 72 -1.62 -7.80 1.81
CA GLN A 72 -0.28 -8.37 2.05
C GLN A 72 -0.23 -9.16 3.36
N VAL A 73 -0.81 -8.62 4.44
CA VAL A 73 -0.90 -9.31 5.74
C VAL A 73 -1.71 -10.60 5.59
N ARG A 74 -2.89 -10.53 4.97
CA ARG A 74 -3.74 -11.70 4.72
C ARG A 74 -3.02 -12.80 3.93
N ILE A 75 -2.35 -12.44 2.84
CA ILE A 75 -1.62 -13.42 2.01
C ILE A 75 -0.48 -14.07 2.81
N LYS A 76 0.23 -13.31 3.66
CA LYS A 76 1.28 -13.88 4.52
C LYS A 76 0.71 -14.88 5.52
N GLU A 77 -0.39 -14.55 6.18
CA GLU A 77 -1.07 -15.45 7.13
C GLU A 77 -1.54 -16.74 6.42
N GLU A 78 -2.12 -16.63 5.21
CA GLU A 78 -2.52 -17.78 4.41
C GLU A 78 -1.34 -18.67 4.00
N ILE A 79 -0.20 -18.06 3.61
CA ILE A 79 1.03 -18.78 3.29
C ILE A 79 1.54 -19.54 4.51
N GLU A 80 1.55 -18.90 5.67
CA GLU A 80 2.03 -19.52 6.92
C GLU A 80 1.15 -20.71 7.31
N ALA A 81 -0.17 -20.56 7.29
CA ALA A 81 -1.11 -21.64 7.56
C ALA A 81 -0.93 -22.82 6.60
N LYS A 82 -0.87 -22.57 5.29
CA LYS A 82 -0.66 -23.62 4.27
C LYS A 82 0.71 -24.28 4.38
N THR A 83 1.73 -23.55 4.83
CA THR A 83 3.07 -24.10 5.09
C THR A 83 3.03 -25.08 6.27
N GLN A 84 2.30 -24.76 7.34
CA GLN A 84 2.10 -25.69 8.45
C GLN A 84 1.37 -26.96 8.00
N ASP A 85 0.32 -26.83 7.18
CA ASP A 85 -0.39 -27.99 6.61
C ASP A 85 0.54 -28.84 5.75
N PHE A 86 1.36 -28.22 4.89
CA PHE A 86 2.34 -28.93 4.09
C PHE A 86 3.33 -29.74 4.94
N LEU A 87 3.84 -29.17 6.03
CA LEU A 87 4.72 -29.87 6.98
C LEU A 87 4.02 -31.06 7.66
N ARG A 88 2.74 -30.93 8.02
CA ARG A 88 1.94 -32.03 8.59
C ARG A 88 1.74 -33.17 7.59
N PHE A 89 1.46 -32.84 6.32
CA PHE A 89 1.35 -33.85 5.26
C PHE A 89 2.69 -34.52 4.97
N GLN A 90 3.79 -33.77 4.97
CA GLN A 90 5.14 -34.31 4.80
C GLN A 90 5.51 -35.32 5.91
N ALA A 91 5.21 -34.98 7.18
CA ALA A 91 5.42 -35.89 8.31
C ALA A 91 4.56 -37.16 8.19
N SER A 92 3.32 -37.03 7.72
CA SER A 92 2.42 -38.17 7.50
C SER A 92 2.92 -39.09 6.38
N LEU A 93 3.44 -38.52 5.28
CA LEU A 93 4.10 -39.28 4.22
C LEU A 93 5.34 -40.01 4.71
N ALA A 94 6.17 -39.35 5.53
CA ALA A 94 7.38 -39.97 6.07
C ALA A 94 7.04 -41.22 6.90
N LYS A 95 5.98 -41.16 7.72
CA LYS A 95 5.47 -42.32 8.47
C LYS A 95 5.00 -43.44 7.55
N LEU A 96 4.20 -43.12 6.53
CA LEU A 96 3.69 -44.12 5.57
C LEU A 96 4.83 -44.77 4.76
N ARG A 97 5.85 -44.00 4.37
CA ARG A 97 7.05 -44.54 3.71
C ARG A 97 7.86 -45.45 4.63
N GLY A 98 7.99 -45.08 5.91
CA GLY A 98 8.59 -45.93 6.92
C GLY A 98 7.86 -47.26 7.05
N MET A 99 6.53 -47.22 7.14
CA MET A 99 5.70 -48.44 7.20
C MET A 99 5.84 -49.32 5.95
N LYS A 100 5.85 -48.70 4.76
CA LYS A 100 6.06 -49.40 3.47
C LYS A 100 7.43 -50.10 3.38
N SER A 101 8.45 -49.57 4.06
CA SER A 101 9.79 -50.16 4.08
C SER A 101 9.89 -51.41 4.97
N THR A 102 8.98 -51.54 5.93
CA THR A 102 8.96 -52.65 6.91
C THR A 102 7.87 -53.69 6.62
N SER A 103 6.80 -53.33 5.91
CA SER A 103 5.66 -54.21 5.59
C SER A 103 4.85 -53.66 4.41
N GLU A 104 4.08 -54.50 3.73
CA GLU A 104 3.13 -54.04 2.71
C GLU A 104 2.04 -53.16 3.32
N LEU A 105 1.69 -52.06 2.63
CA LEU A 105 0.63 -51.16 3.05
C LEU A 105 -0.74 -51.79 2.79
N SER A 106 -1.71 -51.52 3.65
CA SER A 106 -3.09 -51.90 3.38
C SER A 106 -3.66 -51.06 2.23
N ARG A 107 -4.67 -51.57 1.52
CA ARG A 107 -5.36 -50.83 0.43
C ARG A 107 -5.86 -49.44 0.86
N GLN A 108 -6.30 -49.30 2.11
CA GLN A 108 -6.71 -47.99 2.65
C GLN A 108 -5.53 -47.04 2.85
N GLN A 109 -4.37 -47.56 3.26
CA GLN A 109 -3.14 -46.79 3.43
C GLN A 109 -2.55 -46.35 2.08
N GLU A 110 -2.64 -47.19 1.04
CA GLU A 110 -2.24 -46.82 -0.32
C GLU A 110 -3.11 -45.70 -0.90
N MET A 111 -4.44 -45.81 -0.75
CA MET A 111 -5.35 -44.73 -1.16
C MET A 111 -5.08 -43.41 -0.41
N LEU A 112 -4.77 -43.49 0.89
CA LEU A 112 -4.38 -42.32 1.67
C LEU A 112 -3.05 -41.74 1.18
N TYR A 113 -2.08 -42.58 0.87
CA TYR A 113 -0.77 -42.18 0.34
C TYR A 113 -0.91 -41.39 -0.97
N GLU A 114 -1.65 -41.91 -1.94
CA GLU A 114 -1.90 -41.20 -3.20
C GLU A 114 -2.64 -39.88 -2.99
N LYS A 115 -3.67 -39.87 -2.14
CA LYS A 115 -4.42 -38.64 -1.83
C LYS A 115 -3.55 -37.57 -1.18
N ILE A 116 -2.61 -37.95 -0.31
CA ILE A 116 -1.68 -37.00 0.30
C ILE A 116 -0.70 -36.45 -0.75
N LEU A 117 -0.21 -37.29 -1.68
CA LEU A 117 0.65 -36.82 -2.77
C LEU A 117 -0.06 -35.78 -3.65
N ASP A 118 -1.28 -36.06 -4.10
CA ASP A 118 -2.07 -35.12 -4.91
C ASP A 118 -2.34 -33.81 -4.15
N THR A 119 -2.64 -33.91 -2.86
CA THR A 119 -2.89 -32.76 -2.00
C THR A 119 -1.64 -31.90 -1.84
N MET A 120 -0.47 -32.52 -1.68
CA MET A 120 0.81 -31.82 -1.56
C MET A 120 1.25 -31.15 -2.87
N GLU A 121 1.01 -31.80 -4.02
CA GLU A 121 1.23 -31.23 -5.35
C GLU A 121 0.42 -29.92 -5.51
N ASN A 122 -0.87 -29.96 -5.15
CA ASN A 122 -1.76 -28.80 -5.22
C ASN A 122 -1.40 -27.71 -4.21
N LEU A 123 -1.03 -28.07 -2.98
CA LEU A 123 -0.52 -27.14 -1.97
C LEU A 123 0.74 -26.42 -2.45
N ARG A 124 1.69 -27.15 -3.06
CA ARG A 124 2.92 -26.58 -3.59
C ARG A 124 2.64 -25.57 -4.70
N LYS A 125 1.73 -25.89 -5.63
CA LYS A 125 1.31 -24.95 -6.70
C LYS A 125 0.67 -23.69 -6.11
N THR A 126 -0.22 -23.86 -5.13
CA THR A 126 -0.92 -22.75 -4.48
C THR A 126 0.06 -21.84 -3.72
N LEU A 127 0.98 -22.42 -2.94
CA LEU A 127 2.01 -21.67 -2.22
C LEU A 127 2.92 -20.90 -3.18
N SER A 128 3.29 -21.50 -4.30
CA SER A 128 4.08 -20.82 -5.34
C SER A 128 3.35 -19.62 -5.92
N GLN A 129 2.05 -19.76 -6.22
CA GLN A 129 1.23 -18.68 -6.75
C GLN A 129 1.02 -17.55 -5.72
N GLN A 130 0.73 -17.90 -4.46
CA GLN A 130 0.56 -16.92 -3.38
C GLN A 130 1.87 -16.17 -3.08
N ASN A 131 3.02 -16.85 -3.11
CA ASN A 131 4.32 -16.19 -2.97
C ASN A 131 4.60 -15.21 -4.12
N ALA A 132 4.32 -15.60 -5.37
CA ALA A 132 4.47 -14.71 -6.51
C ALA A 132 3.58 -13.45 -6.37
N LYS A 133 2.32 -13.64 -5.97
CA LYS A 133 1.38 -12.54 -5.71
C LYS A 133 1.84 -11.65 -4.55
N SER A 134 2.36 -12.24 -3.48
CA SER A 134 2.93 -11.50 -2.35
C SER A 134 4.13 -10.64 -2.76
N LEU A 135 5.00 -11.18 -3.61
CA LEU A 135 6.13 -10.46 -4.18
C LEU A 135 5.66 -9.29 -5.06
N GLU A 136 4.69 -9.53 -5.94
CA GLU A 136 4.11 -8.49 -6.81
C GLU A 136 3.48 -7.35 -5.99
N ILE A 137 2.73 -7.67 -4.94
CA ILE A 137 2.17 -6.67 -4.02
C ILE A 137 3.29 -5.92 -3.31
N THR A 138 4.31 -6.63 -2.84
CA THR A 138 5.47 -6.01 -2.18
C THR A 138 6.20 -5.06 -3.12
N GLU A 139 6.37 -5.43 -4.40
CA GLU A 139 6.95 -4.56 -5.42
C GLU A 139 6.08 -3.34 -5.72
N LYS A 140 4.76 -3.52 -5.81
CA LYS A 140 3.82 -2.39 -5.98
C LYS A 140 3.96 -1.40 -4.84
N ILE A 141 3.91 -1.91 -3.61
CA ILE A 141 4.11 -1.08 -2.41
C ILE A 141 5.51 -0.41 -2.49
N GLN A 142 6.58 -1.15 -2.82
CA GLN A 142 7.96 -0.65 -2.99
C GLN A 142 8.09 0.50 -4.00
N ARG A 143 7.51 0.37 -5.20
CA ARG A 143 7.53 1.41 -6.24
C ARG A 143 6.78 2.67 -5.80
N THR A 144 5.73 2.49 -5.03
CA THR A 144 4.88 3.55 -4.48
C THR A 144 5.54 4.31 -3.32
N TYR A 145 6.59 3.79 -2.67
CA TYR A 145 7.35 4.53 -1.62
C TYR A 145 8.25 5.66 -2.15
N GLN A 146 8.32 5.93 -3.45
CA GLN A 146 8.87 7.21 -3.96
C GLN A 146 7.84 8.34 -3.90
N GLY A 147 6.96 8.28 -2.89
CA GLY A 147 5.84 9.16 -2.74
C GLY A 147 6.25 10.59 -2.46
N ASN A 148 5.74 11.51 -3.28
CA ASN A 148 6.00 12.94 -3.13
C ASN A 148 4.71 13.68 -2.82
N ILE A 149 4.76 14.59 -1.85
CA ILE A 149 3.67 15.52 -1.58
C ILE A 149 4.21 16.92 -1.82
N TYR A 150 3.61 17.62 -2.78
CA TYR A 150 4.02 18.94 -3.23
C TYR A 150 3.02 19.99 -2.74
N ILE A 151 3.50 20.96 -1.97
CA ILE A 151 2.67 22.02 -1.40
C ILE A 151 3.23 23.36 -1.88
N ALA A 152 2.56 23.97 -2.86
CA ALA A 152 3.03 25.19 -3.50
C ALA A 152 2.82 26.47 -2.64
N GLY A 153 1.86 26.43 -1.73
CA GLY A 153 1.51 27.51 -0.82
C GLY A 153 1.88 27.16 0.62
N THR A 154 0.89 26.84 1.45
CA THR A 154 1.06 26.67 2.90
C THR A 154 0.54 25.33 3.38
N VAL A 155 1.29 24.65 4.24
CA VAL A 155 0.77 23.57 5.08
C VAL A 155 0.66 24.08 6.51
N HIS A 156 -0.56 24.05 7.04
CA HIS A 156 -0.85 24.47 8.40
C HIS A 156 -0.53 23.36 9.41
N ASP A 157 -0.40 23.79 10.68
CA ASP A 157 -0.15 22.91 11.81
C ASP A 157 -1.22 21.82 11.94
N ARG A 158 -0.89 20.71 12.63
CA ARG A 158 -1.78 19.54 12.80
C ARG A 158 -2.17 18.83 11.50
N THR A 159 -1.45 19.09 10.41
CA THR A 159 -1.52 18.25 9.21
C THR A 159 -0.64 17.03 9.42
N THR A 160 -1.22 15.84 9.29
CA THR A 160 -0.48 14.59 9.36
C THR A 160 -0.14 14.10 7.96
N ILE A 161 1.14 13.80 7.74
CA ILE A 161 1.69 13.32 6.49
C ILE A 161 2.14 11.88 6.67
N HIS A 162 1.60 10.98 5.85
CA HIS A 162 2.03 9.60 5.75
C HIS A 162 2.68 9.38 4.39
N ILE A 163 3.90 8.83 4.37
CA ILE A 163 4.54 8.37 3.14
C ILE A 163 5.00 6.94 3.41
N GLY A 164 4.27 5.99 2.87
CA GLY A 164 4.49 4.59 3.14
C GLY A 164 4.20 4.20 4.59
N MET A 165 5.24 3.79 5.32
CA MET A 165 5.17 3.44 6.75
C MET A 165 5.62 4.56 7.66
N ALA A 166 6.23 5.61 7.11
CA ALA A 166 6.63 6.77 7.89
C ALA A 166 5.43 7.71 8.07
N SER A 167 5.34 8.32 9.24
CA SER A 167 4.32 9.31 9.60
C SER A 167 4.98 10.48 10.30
N THR A 168 4.56 11.70 9.96
CA THR A 168 4.97 12.92 10.66
C THR A 168 3.80 13.89 10.72
N THR A 169 3.64 14.55 11.87
CA THR A 169 2.69 15.66 12.01
C THR A 169 3.46 16.96 11.87
N VAL A 170 3.03 17.78 10.93
CA VAL A 170 3.60 19.11 10.71
C VAL A 170 3.41 19.93 12.00
N LYS A 171 4.52 20.42 12.54
CA LYS A 171 4.57 21.33 13.69
C LYS A 171 4.85 22.74 13.20
N GLY A 172 3.86 23.62 13.35
CA GLY A 172 3.89 24.99 12.84
C GLY A 172 3.73 25.08 11.32
N ALA A 173 3.20 26.21 10.84
CA ALA A 173 2.95 26.39 9.42
C ALA A 173 4.26 26.41 8.61
N ARG A 174 4.28 25.68 7.50
CA ARG A 174 5.40 25.69 6.53
C ARG A 174 4.92 26.18 5.18
N PHE A 175 5.80 26.82 4.45
CA PHE A 175 5.50 27.43 3.15
C PHE A 175 6.37 26.81 2.07
N LYS A 176 5.79 26.60 0.88
CA LYS A 176 6.48 26.07 -0.31
C LYS A 176 7.34 24.86 0.04
N VAL A 177 6.67 23.78 0.45
CA VAL A 177 7.35 22.59 0.98
C VAL A 177 7.04 21.36 0.12
N HIS A 178 8.04 20.51 0.01
CA HIS A 178 7.96 19.18 -0.58
C HIS A 178 8.29 18.14 0.49
N PHE A 179 7.41 17.17 0.67
CA PHE A 179 7.66 16.02 1.55
C PHE A 179 7.99 14.78 0.73
N SER A 180 9.03 14.07 1.16
CA SER A 180 9.48 12.82 0.55
C SER A 180 10.02 11.86 1.60
N LEU A 181 10.08 10.57 1.26
CA LEU A 181 10.71 9.56 2.10
C LEU A 181 12.21 9.51 1.82
N LYS A 182 13.04 9.80 2.82
CA LYS A 182 14.51 9.65 2.78
C LYS A 182 14.96 8.80 3.95
N GLU A 183 15.70 7.72 3.67
CA GLU A 183 16.23 6.80 4.69
C GLU A 183 15.17 6.28 5.68
N GLY A 184 13.93 6.07 5.20
CA GLY A 184 12.81 5.59 6.01
C GLY A 184 12.14 6.66 6.89
N GLN A 185 12.55 7.92 6.79
CA GLN A 185 11.91 9.05 7.48
C GLN A 185 11.33 10.05 6.48
N ILE A 186 10.30 10.79 6.89
CA ILE A 186 9.75 11.88 6.07
C ILE A 186 10.67 13.09 6.25
N ALA A 187 11.31 13.48 5.16
CA ALA A 187 12.11 14.68 5.07
C ALA A 187 11.34 15.75 4.29
N ASP A 188 11.48 16.99 4.71
CA ASP A 188 11.00 18.15 3.97
C ASP A 188 12.12 18.87 3.22
N ALA A 189 11.77 19.44 2.07
CA ALA A 189 12.63 20.26 1.24
C ALA A 189 11.84 21.45 0.67
N GLU A 190 12.53 22.42 0.10
CA GLU A 190 11.87 23.52 -0.62
C GLU A 190 11.12 22.98 -1.84
N PHE A 191 9.88 23.46 -2.04
CA PHE A 191 9.07 23.10 -3.19
C PHE A 191 9.69 23.65 -4.47
N VAL A 192 10.00 22.74 -5.39
CA VAL A 192 10.37 23.05 -6.77
C VAL A 192 9.33 22.44 -7.69
N LEU A 193 8.84 23.24 -8.63
CA LEU A 193 7.87 22.76 -9.62
C LEU A 193 8.54 21.75 -10.56
N VAL A 194 8.25 20.47 -10.33
CA VAL A 194 8.78 19.38 -11.16
C VAL A 194 8.03 19.29 -12.51
N PRO A 195 8.68 18.82 -13.59
CA PRO A 195 8.08 18.77 -14.93
C PRO A 195 6.75 18.04 -14.99
N ASP A 196 6.58 16.97 -14.22
CA ASP A 196 5.36 16.16 -14.24
C ASP A 196 4.17 16.88 -13.60
N VAL A 197 4.41 17.62 -12.51
CA VAL A 197 3.39 18.50 -11.90
C VAL A 197 3.02 19.62 -12.88
N LYS A 198 4.02 20.25 -13.50
CA LYS A 198 3.80 21.31 -14.50
C LYS A 198 2.92 20.85 -15.66
N LYS A 199 3.21 19.68 -16.23
CA LYS A 199 2.40 19.09 -17.32
C LYS A 199 0.93 18.91 -16.92
N VAL A 200 0.65 18.42 -15.71
CA VAL A 200 -0.73 18.20 -15.25
C VAL A 200 -1.46 19.52 -14.99
N LEU A 201 -0.76 20.53 -14.45
CA LEU A 201 -1.34 21.86 -14.21
C LEU A 201 -1.62 22.60 -15.52
N GLU A 202 -0.76 22.47 -16.53
CA GLU A 202 -0.89 23.13 -17.84
C GLU A 202 -1.79 22.36 -18.81
N ALA A 203 -2.09 21.09 -18.53
CA ALA A 203 -3.03 20.29 -19.32
C ALA A 203 -4.42 20.93 -19.28
N ARG A 204 -4.86 21.44 -20.45
CA ARG A 204 -6.24 21.86 -20.69
C ARG A 204 -7.13 20.63 -20.78
N GLU A 205 -8.32 20.70 -20.17
CA GLU A 205 -9.39 19.70 -20.31
C GLU A 205 -9.84 19.58 -21.77
#